data_AF-A0A0R3U9Q5-F1
#
_entry.id   AF-A0A0R3U9Q5-F1
#
_cell.length_a   1.000
_cell.length_b   1.000
_cell.length_c   1.000
_cell.angle_alpha   90.00
_cell.angle_beta   90.00
_cell.angle_gamma   90.00
#
_symmetry.space_group_name_H-M   'P 1'
#
loop_
_entity.id
_entity.type
_entity.pdbx_description
1 polymer ?
#
loop_
_entity_poly.entity_id
_entity_poly.type
_entity_poly.pdbx_seq_one_letter_code
_entity_poly.pdbx_strand_id
1 'polypeptide(L)'
;MIEFPSVMMTDEVLKEATSYHSSRVVSWKDGSMSGAVYPMNNDLNELLIQIQKMTLWSNPLHMDAFPAVRRMEAEVVRMCLTMFNGDADSCGTMTSGGTESLMLACLAYRNLAYKQGIKRPEM
;
A
#
# COMPACT_ATOMS: atom_id res chain seq x y z
N MET A 1 26.64 -18.30 -0.80
CA MET A 1 25.34 -18.85 -0.36
C MET A 1 24.92 -17.98 0.82
N ILE A 2 23.73 -17.38 0.81
CA ILE A 2 23.25 -16.60 1.95
C ILE A 2 22.67 -17.60 2.94
N GLU A 3 23.21 -17.63 4.15
CA GLU A 3 22.74 -18.51 5.24
C GLU A 3 22.04 -17.68 6.31
N PHE A 4 21.18 -18.31 7.10
CA PHE A 4 20.56 -17.64 8.24
C PHE A 4 21.67 -17.35 9.28
N PRO A 5 21.85 -16.09 9.71
CA PRO A 5 22.89 -15.77 10.67
C PRO A 5 22.64 -16.49 11.99
N SER A 6 23.73 -16.80 12.71
CA SER A 6 23.66 -17.13 14.13
C SER A 6 23.13 -15.93 14.93
N VAL A 7 22.98 -16.07 16.26
CA VAL A 7 22.47 -15.00 17.13
C VAL A 7 23.19 -13.68 16.86
N MET A 8 22.44 -12.67 16.37
CA MET A 8 22.90 -11.30 16.17
C MET A 8 22.25 -10.37 17.18
N MET A 9 23.01 -9.40 17.67
CA MET A 9 22.49 -8.34 18.53
C MET A 9 21.73 -7.30 17.72
N THR A 10 20.76 -6.62 18.34
CA THR A 10 19.94 -5.59 17.68
C THR A 10 20.79 -4.51 17.00
N ASP A 11 21.86 -4.06 17.65
CA ASP A 11 22.76 -3.04 17.10
C ASP A 11 23.52 -3.52 15.86
N GLU A 12 23.86 -4.81 15.79
CA GLU A 12 24.50 -5.42 14.63
C GLU A 12 23.53 -5.46 13.44
N VAL A 13 22.27 -5.84 13.69
CA VAL A 13 21.20 -5.81 12.68
C VAL A 13 21.00 -4.38 12.15
N LEU A 14 20.90 -3.39 13.05
CA LEU A 14 20.69 -2.00 12.67
C LEU A 14 21.87 -1.42 11.89
N LYS A 15 23.10 -1.75 12.30
CA LYS A 15 24.32 -1.35 11.60
C LYS A 15 24.33 -1.93 10.18
N GLU A 16 24.02 -3.21 10.03
CA GLU A 16 23.96 -3.88 8.72
C GLU A 16 22.87 -3.25 7.84
N ALA A 17 21.65 -3.06 8.36
CA ALA A 17 20.56 -2.43 7.62
C ALA A 17 20.88 -0.98 7.19
N THR A 18 21.60 -0.25 8.03
CA THR A 18 22.08 1.11 7.72
C THR A 18 23.12 1.08 6.60
N SER A 19 23.97 0.05 6.53
CA SER A 19 24.95 -0.09 5.45
C SER A 19 24.28 -0.13 4.06
N TYR A 20 23.09 -0.75 3.94
CA TYR A 20 22.33 -0.80 2.68
C TYR A 20 21.82 0.57 2.22
N HIS A 21 21.71 1.54 3.13
CA HIS A 21 21.34 2.90 2.77
C HIS A 21 22.51 3.70 2.16
N SER A 22 23.75 3.29 2.42
CA SER A 22 24.94 3.98 1.89
C SER A 22 25.22 3.69 0.41
N SER A 23 24.59 2.66 -0.16
CA SER A 23 24.77 2.20 -1.55
C SER A 23 23.72 2.72 -2.54
N ARG A 24 22.96 3.77 -2.18
CA ARG A 24 21.95 4.34 -3.08
C ARG A 24 22.60 4.86 -4.37
N VAL A 25 22.18 4.29 -5.50
CA VAL A 25 22.70 4.61 -6.84
C VAL A 25 22.31 6.03 -7.29
N VAL A 26 21.20 6.57 -6.76
CA VAL A 26 20.67 7.87 -7.19
C VAL A 26 20.12 8.66 -5.99
N SER A 27 20.46 9.95 -5.95
CA SER A 27 19.86 10.95 -5.04
C SER A 27 18.50 11.39 -5.61
N TRP A 28 17.43 11.23 -4.84
CA TRP A 28 16.09 11.71 -5.23
C TRP A 28 15.71 13.04 -4.55
N LYS A 29 16.45 13.43 -3.49
CA LYS A 29 16.12 14.62 -2.67
C LYS A 29 16.35 15.95 -3.41
N ASP A 30 17.20 15.94 -4.42
CA ASP A 30 17.49 17.11 -5.27
C ASP A 30 16.50 17.27 -6.45
N GLY A 31 15.51 16.39 -6.56
CA GLY A 31 14.51 16.42 -7.63
C GLY A 31 15.01 15.89 -8.98
N SER A 32 16.19 15.28 -9.05
CA SER A 32 16.76 14.75 -10.29
C SER A 32 16.13 13.44 -10.78
N MET A 33 15.22 12.85 -10.00
CA MET A 33 14.55 11.59 -10.30
C MET A 33 13.09 11.84 -10.71
N SER A 34 12.74 11.48 -11.95
CA SER A 34 11.35 11.57 -12.42
C SER A 34 10.46 10.56 -11.69
N GLY A 35 9.44 11.06 -10.98
CA GLY A 35 8.54 10.22 -10.17
C GLY A 35 9.29 9.48 -9.07
N ALA A 36 9.07 8.16 -8.96
CA ALA A 36 9.69 7.20 -8.04
C ALA A 36 9.47 7.44 -6.54
N VAL A 37 9.84 8.61 -6.02
CA VAL A 37 9.53 9.05 -4.68
C VAL A 37 8.74 10.35 -4.84
N TYR A 38 7.55 10.41 -4.27
CA TYR A 38 6.67 11.58 -4.35
C TYR A 38 6.81 12.57 -3.17
N PRO A 39 7.82 12.46 -2.29
CA PRO A 39 7.66 12.93 -0.93
C PRO A 39 7.57 14.46 -0.91
N MET A 40 6.63 14.84 -0.08
CA MET A 40 6.29 16.18 0.36
C MET A 40 6.80 16.34 1.80
N ASN A 41 6.85 17.59 2.28
CA ASN A 41 7.11 18.06 3.65
C ASN A 41 7.58 17.01 4.71
N ASN A 42 8.73 17.28 5.35
CA ASN A 42 9.25 16.51 6.50
C ASN A 42 8.21 16.28 7.63
N ASP A 43 7.33 17.25 7.90
CA ASP A 43 6.29 17.11 8.93
C ASP A 43 5.31 15.96 8.60
N LEU A 44 4.98 15.80 7.31
CA LEU A 44 4.12 14.70 6.86
C LEU A 44 4.83 13.35 7.02
N ASN A 45 6.13 13.28 6.72
CA ASN A 45 6.90 12.04 6.89
C ASN A 45 6.92 11.59 8.36
N GLU A 46 7.13 12.52 9.29
CA GLU A 46 7.10 12.22 10.72
C GLU A 46 5.73 11.73 11.18
N LEU A 47 4.65 12.37 10.70
CA LEU A 47 3.29 11.92 10.98
C LEU A 47 3.05 10.48 10.49
N LEU A 48 3.45 10.16 9.26
CA LEU A 48 3.29 8.82 8.68
C LEU A 48 4.05 7.76 9.49
N ILE A 49 5.29 8.05 9.92
CA ILE A 49 6.09 7.15 10.76
C ILE A 49 5.40 6.89 12.10
N GLN A 50 4.82 7.92 12.73
CA GLN A 50 4.09 7.77 13.99
C GLN A 50 2.85 6.88 13.83
N ILE A 51 2.05 7.11 12.77
CA ILE A 51 0.88 6.28 12.48
C ILE A 51 1.30 4.83 12.23
N GLN A 52 2.34 4.60 11.43
CA GLN A 52 2.82 3.26 11.11
C GLN A 52 3.31 2.50 12.36
N LYS A 53 3.97 3.20 13.30
CA LYS A 53 4.33 2.62 14.61
C LYS A 53 3.09 2.21 15.41
N MET A 54 2.05 3.04 15.42
CA MET A 54 0.79 2.74 16.12
C MET A 54 0.06 1.54 15.51
N THR A 55 0.12 1.38 14.19
CA THR A 55 -0.66 0.37 13.46
C THR A 55 0.15 -0.86 13.05
N LEU A 56 1.41 -0.99 13.48
CA LEU A 56 2.36 -2.00 13.02
C LEU A 56 1.82 -3.44 13.03
N TRP A 57 1.01 -3.78 14.04
CA TRP A 57 0.44 -5.12 14.22
C TRP A 57 -1.01 -5.24 13.74
N SER A 58 -1.56 -4.20 13.12
CA SER A 58 -2.92 -4.24 12.60
C SER A 58 -3.01 -5.21 11.42
N ASN A 59 -4.00 -6.10 11.46
CA ASN A 59 -4.28 -7.02 10.37
C ASN A 59 -5.76 -6.92 9.96
N PRO A 60 -6.08 -6.32 8.80
CA PRO A 60 -7.47 -6.12 8.36
C PRO A 60 -8.23 -7.43 8.11
N LEU A 61 -7.56 -8.59 8.04
CA LEU A 61 -8.21 -9.91 7.98
C LEU A 61 -9.01 -10.23 9.26
N HIS A 62 -8.58 -9.71 10.41
CA HIS A 62 -9.20 -9.96 11.72
C HIS A 62 -9.94 -8.71 12.21
N MET A 63 -11.05 -8.38 11.55
CA MET A 63 -11.83 -7.16 11.80
C MET A 63 -12.43 -7.04 13.21
N ASP A 64 -12.60 -8.17 13.90
CA ASP A 64 -13.00 -8.26 15.30
C ASP A 64 -11.89 -7.82 16.26
N ALA A 65 -10.64 -8.17 15.95
CA ALA A 65 -9.47 -7.79 16.72
C ALA A 65 -8.95 -6.38 16.36
N PHE A 66 -9.07 -5.98 15.09
CA PHE A 66 -8.55 -4.71 14.56
C PHE A 66 -9.65 -3.85 13.90
N PRO A 67 -10.69 -3.42 14.63
CA PRO A 67 -11.79 -2.66 14.04
C PRO A 67 -11.36 -1.28 13.51
N ALA A 68 -10.29 -0.70 14.08
CA ALA A 68 -9.78 0.61 13.69
C ALA A 68 -9.26 0.63 12.24
N VAL A 69 -8.49 -0.38 11.80
CA VAL A 69 -7.97 -0.41 10.43
C VAL A 69 -9.08 -0.54 9.40
N ARG A 70 -10.08 -1.39 9.68
CA ARG A 70 -11.27 -1.53 8.84
C ARG A 70 -12.04 -0.21 8.69
N ARG A 71 -12.14 0.58 9.77
CA ARG A 71 -12.74 1.92 9.71
C ARG A 71 -11.91 2.87 8.86
N MET A 72 -10.59 2.92 9.06
CA MET A 72 -9.69 3.77 8.28
C MET A 72 -9.78 3.46 6.78
N GLU A 73 -9.75 2.18 6.39
CA GLU A 73 -9.88 1.77 4.98
C GLU A 73 -11.23 2.21 4.39
N ALA A 74 -12.33 2.04 5.12
CA ALA A 74 -13.66 2.45 4.68
C ALA A 74 -13.77 3.98 4.51
N GLU A 75 -13.21 4.76 5.43
CA GLU A 75 -13.21 6.22 5.36
C GLU A 75 -12.35 6.72 4.19
N VAL A 76 -11.16 6.14 3.95
CA VAL A 76 -10.31 6.46 2.79
C VAL A 76 -11.04 6.18 1.49
N VAL A 77 -11.66 5.00 1.34
CA VAL A 77 -12.47 4.68 0.16
C VAL A 77 -13.56 5.72 -0.04
N ARG A 78 -14.31 6.09 1.01
CA ARG A 78 -15.39 7.08 0.88
C ARG A 78 -14.86 8.46 0.51
N MET A 79 -13.75 8.92 1.08
CA MET A 79 -13.11 10.20 0.70
C MET A 79 -12.71 10.20 -0.79
N CYS A 80 -12.11 9.10 -1.27
CA CYS A 80 -11.78 8.95 -2.69
C CYS A 80 -13.03 8.97 -3.58
N LEU A 81 -14.09 8.24 -3.22
CA LEU A 81 -15.34 8.26 -3.96
C LEU A 81 -15.93 9.67 -4.04
N THR A 82 -15.96 10.42 -2.93
CA THR A 82 -16.40 11.81 -2.92
C THR A 82 -15.56 12.69 -3.84
N MET A 83 -14.23 12.52 -3.82
CA MET A 83 -13.32 13.26 -4.72
C MET A 83 -13.59 12.99 -6.21
N PHE A 84 -14.07 11.79 -6.55
CA PHE A 84 -14.47 11.41 -7.91
C PHE A 84 -15.97 11.54 -8.18
N ASN A 85 -16.70 12.34 -7.38
CA ASN A 85 -18.14 12.62 -7.52
C ASN A 85 -19.03 11.37 -7.43
N GLY A 86 -18.63 10.36 -6.67
CA GLY A 86 -19.43 9.17 -6.38
C GLY A 86 -20.64 9.48 -5.50
N ASP A 87 -21.71 8.72 -5.71
CA ASP A 87 -22.99 8.82 -5.01
C ASP A 87 -23.11 7.81 -3.84
N ALA A 88 -24.34 7.60 -3.36
CA ALA A 88 -24.64 6.65 -2.29
C ALA A 88 -24.40 5.19 -2.71
N ASP A 89 -24.59 4.86 -3.98
CA ASP A 89 -24.45 3.51 -4.53
C ASP A 89 -22.99 3.18 -4.91
N SER A 90 -22.15 4.21 -5.04
CA SER A 90 -20.73 4.07 -5.28
C SER A 90 -20.02 3.37 -4.13
N CYS A 91 -19.13 2.41 -4.46
CA CYS A 91 -18.39 1.59 -3.51
C CYS A 91 -16.95 1.31 -3.97
N GLY A 92 -16.14 0.69 -3.10
CA GLY A 92 -14.75 0.36 -3.41
C GLY A 92 -14.07 -0.41 -2.30
N THR A 93 -12.78 -0.72 -2.50
CA THR A 93 -11.90 -1.37 -1.53
C THR A 93 -10.51 -0.77 -1.61
N MET A 94 -9.76 -0.84 -0.51
CA MET A 94 -8.32 -0.60 -0.52
C MET A 94 -7.59 -1.75 -1.23
N THR A 95 -6.44 -1.44 -1.82
CA THR A 95 -5.54 -2.38 -2.49
C THR A 95 -4.09 -2.03 -2.16
N SER A 96 -3.15 -2.91 -2.50
CA SER A 96 -1.70 -2.69 -2.31
C SER A 96 -1.11 -1.63 -3.26
N GLY A 97 -1.80 -1.31 -4.35
CA GLY A 97 -1.33 -0.32 -5.33
C GLY A 97 -2.06 -0.37 -6.66
N GLY A 98 -1.64 0.49 -7.59
CA GLY A 98 -2.34 0.69 -8.87
C GLY A 98 -2.48 -0.57 -9.72
N THR A 99 -1.45 -1.43 -9.76
CA THR A 99 -1.51 -2.69 -10.51
C THR A 99 -2.60 -3.62 -9.99
N GLU A 100 -2.70 -3.80 -8.67
CA GLU A 100 -3.76 -4.62 -8.08
C GLU A 100 -5.15 -4.03 -8.35
N SER A 101 -5.31 -2.70 -8.23
CA SER A 101 -6.58 -2.03 -8.54
C SER A 101 -7.05 -2.29 -9.97
N LEU A 102 -6.15 -2.21 -10.95
CA LEU A 102 -6.47 -2.51 -12.35
C LEU A 102 -6.84 -3.98 -12.54
N MET A 103 -6.05 -4.89 -11.95
CA MET A 103 -6.31 -6.34 -12.05
C MET A 103 -7.65 -6.73 -11.43
N LEU A 104 -8.01 -6.15 -10.29
CA LEU A 104 -9.31 -6.40 -9.65
C LEU A 104 -10.48 -5.85 -10.47
N ALA A 105 -10.32 -4.70 -11.13
CA ALA A 105 -11.32 -4.18 -12.07
C ALA A 105 -11.52 -5.12 -13.27
N CYS A 106 -10.42 -5.52 -13.93
CA CYS A 106 -10.47 -6.49 -15.03
C CYS A 106 -11.12 -7.82 -14.59
N LEU A 107 -10.75 -8.32 -13.40
CA LEU A 107 -11.32 -9.53 -12.82
C LEU A 107 -12.84 -9.41 -12.60
N ALA A 108 -13.29 -8.29 -12.03
CA ALA A 108 -14.71 -8.04 -11.78
C ALA A 108 -15.53 -8.02 -13.08
N TYR A 109 -15.07 -7.28 -14.10
CA TYR A 109 -15.75 -7.21 -15.39
C TYR A 109 -15.70 -8.53 -16.16
N ARG A 110 -14.58 -9.25 -16.14
CA ARG A 110 -14.48 -10.60 -16.72
C ARG A 110 -15.50 -11.55 -16.10
N ASN A 111 -15.61 -11.55 -14.77
CA ASN A 111 -16.57 -12.41 -14.06
C ASN A 111 -18.03 -12.01 -14.34
N LEU A 112 -18.31 -10.72 -14.52
CA LEU A 112 -19.62 -10.24 -14.96
C LEU A 112 -19.94 -10.75 -16.38
N ALA A 113 -19.00 -10.65 -17.32
CA ALA A 113 -19.16 -11.14 -18.68
C ALA A 113 -19.43 -12.66 -18.73
N TYR A 114 -18.72 -13.45 -17.92
CA TYR A 114 -19.00 -14.88 -17.78
C TYR A 114 -20.41 -15.17 -17.27
N LYS A 115 -20.91 -14.41 -16.29
CA LYS A 115 -22.29 -14.53 -15.81
C LYS A 115 -23.33 -14.17 -16.88
N GLN A 116 -22.95 -13.35 -17.86
CA GLN A 116 -23.78 -12.98 -19.02
C GLN A 116 -23.62 -13.94 -20.22
N GLY A 117 -22.82 -15.00 -20.09
CA GLY A 117 -22.63 -16.02 -21.14
C GLY A 117 -21.54 -15.70 -22.17
N ILE A 118 -20.78 -14.61 -21.98
CA ILE A 118 -19.67 -14.24 -22.87
C ILE A 118 -18.46 -15.11 -22.53
N LYS A 119 -18.14 -16.11 -23.36
CA LYS A 119 -17.07 -17.10 -23.07
C LYS A 119 -15.65 -16.57 -23.22
N ARG A 120 -15.45 -15.52 -24.00
CA ARG A 120 -14.14 -14.92 -24.31
C ARG A 120 -14.24 -13.40 -24.27
N PRO A 121 -14.37 -12.79 -23.07
CA PRO A 121 -14.34 -11.35 -22.95
C PRO A 121 -12.95 -10.82 -23.32
N GLU A 122 -12.91 -9.74 -24.08
CA GLU A 122 -11.68 -8.96 -24.28
C GLU A 122 -11.30 -8.28 -22.96
N MET A 123 -10.01 -8.25 -22.66
CA MET A 123 -9.45 -7.64 -21.44
C MET A 123 -8.38 -6.63 -21.81
#